data_AF-A0A7C5DDS1-F1
#
_entry.id   AF-A0A7C5DDS1-F1
#
_cell.length_a   1.000
_cell.length_b   1.000
_cell.length_c   1.000
_cell.angle_alpha   90.00
_cell.angle_beta   90.00
_cell.angle_gamma   90.00
#
_symmetry.space_group_name_H-M   'P 1'
#
loop_
_entity.id
_entity.type
_entity.pdbx_description
1 polymer ?
#
loop_
_entity_poly.entity_id
_entity_poly.type
_entity_poly.pdbx_seq_one_letter_code
_entity_poly.pdbx_strand_id
1 'polypeptide(L)'
;MQIRETNPQFNMQYSSLEIAISHARQTQKGGGFSESISLDIRFTEFTLQSGDFHKRNTHAHGALMTMVEGNQDIKDFLMGLEHEGMLSLKDLGYEGKPILKLSPEEASSLIADGGFFSVENTAKRGADFVLSGAGDDLEMLKAGREGIVKGFEEAEKLWGGKLPDIAYETQKRTLEMIDEKIRSLGANALDLAA
;
A
#
# COMPACT_ATOMS: atom_id res chain seq x y z
N MET A 1 -34.53 -21.84 4.62
CA MET A 1 -33.31 -21.66 3.79
C MET A 1 -33.76 -20.97 2.49
N GLN A 2 -34.17 -19.69 2.40
CA GLN A 2 -33.70 -18.43 3.00
C GLN A 2 -32.18 -18.27 2.95
N ILE A 3 -31.69 -17.76 1.81
CA ILE A 3 -30.94 -16.50 1.60
C ILE A 3 -30.60 -16.51 0.09
N ARG A 4 -31.50 -16.02 -0.77
CA ARG A 4 -31.22 -15.87 -2.22
C ARG A 4 -31.49 -14.48 -2.78
N GLU A 5 -31.96 -13.56 -1.96
CA GLU A 5 -32.26 -12.19 -2.38
C GLU A 5 -31.70 -11.33 -1.26
N THR A 6 -30.52 -10.72 -1.40
CA THR A 6 -30.41 -9.25 -1.49
C THR A 6 -28.96 -8.77 -1.74
N ASN A 7 -28.02 -9.62 -2.18
CA ASN A 7 -26.63 -9.18 -2.42
C ASN A 7 -26.36 -8.89 -3.93
N PRO A 8 -26.23 -7.62 -4.34
CA PRO A 8 -26.05 -7.24 -5.74
C PRO A 8 -24.72 -7.72 -6.34
N GLN A 9 -23.67 -7.93 -5.54
CA GLN A 9 -22.40 -8.48 -6.03
C GLN A 9 -22.50 -9.97 -6.35
N PHE A 10 -23.26 -10.72 -5.55
CA PHE A 10 -23.53 -12.13 -5.81
C PHE A 10 -24.33 -12.28 -7.10
N ASN A 11 -25.35 -11.43 -7.31
CA ASN A 11 -26.21 -11.51 -8.51
C ASN A 11 -25.46 -11.19 -9.83
N MET A 12 -24.47 -10.29 -9.80
CA MET A 12 -23.61 -10.03 -10.97
C MET A 12 -22.70 -11.21 -11.32
N GLN A 13 -22.20 -11.92 -10.30
CA GLN A 13 -21.28 -13.05 -10.48
C GLN A 13 -21.97 -14.30 -11.04
N TYR A 14 -23.25 -14.52 -10.73
CA TYR A 14 -24.06 -15.56 -11.37
C TYR A 14 -24.44 -15.21 -12.81
N SER A 15 -24.69 -13.92 -13.08
CA SER A 15 -24.98 -13.44 -14.44
C SER A 15 -23.81 -13.68 -15.39
N SER A 16 -22.57 -13.40 -14.97
CA SER A 16 -21.37 -13.68 -15.78
C SER A 16 -21.11 -15.18 -15.99
N LEU A 17 -21.42 -16.03 -15.00
CA LEU A 17 -21.36 -17.48 -15.14
C LEU A 17 -22.39 -18.01 -16.14
N GLU A 18 -23.63 -17.51 -16.09
CA GLU A 18 -24.70 -17.83 -17.05
C GLU A 18 -24.33 -17.38 -18.47
N ILE A 19 -23.68 -16.22 -18.61
CA ILE A 19 -23.18 -15.71 -19.90
C ILE A 19 -22.06 -16.61 -20.44
N ALA A 20 -21.13 -17.05 -19.61
CA ALA A 20 -20.06 -17.96 -20.01
C ALA A 20 -20.61 -19.35 -20.41
N ILE A 21 -21.55 -19.89 -19.64
CA ILE A 21 -22.19 -21.19 -19.92
C ILE A 21 -23.06 -21.13 -21.19
N SER A 22 -23.77 -20.02 -21.43
CA SER A 22 -24.57 -19.85 -22.64
C SER A 22 -23.72 -19.72 -23.90
N HIS A 23 -22.59 -18.99 -23.85
CA HIS A 23 -21.63 -18.93 -24.95
C HIS A 23 -20.96 -20.29 -25.22
N ALA A 24 -20.55 -21.02 -24.18
CA ALA A 24 -19.96 -22.36 -24.31
C ALA A 24 -20.93 -23.39 -24.93
N ARG A 25 -22.25 -23.23 -24.71
CA ARG A 25 -23.27 -24.08 -25.34
C ARG A 25 -23.51 -23.72 -26.82
N GLN A 26 -23.32 -22.46 -27.21
CA GLN A 26 -23.50 -22.03 -28.60
C GLN A 26 -22.35 -22.45 -29.51
N THR A 27 -21.14 -22.65 -28.97
CA THR A 27 -19.93 -22.96 -29.74
C THR A 27 -19.65 -24.45 -29.94
N GLN A 28 -20.52 -25.36 -29.49
CA GLN A 28 -20.37 -26.82 -29.69
C GLN A 28 -20.43 -27.29 -31.16
N LYS A 29 -20.69 -26.42 -32.13
CA LYS A 29 -20.67 -26.76 -33.57
C LYS A 29 -19.38 -26.28 -34.25
N GLY A 30 -18.26 -26.94 -34.00
CA GLY A 30 -17.11 -26.93 -34.93
C GLY A 30 -15.71 -26.78 -34.31
N GLY A 31 -14.92 -27.86 -34.33
CA GLY A 31 -13.51 -27.89 -34.78
C GLY A 31 -12.38 -27.10 -34.08
N GLY A 32 -12.60 -26.32 -33.02
CA GLY A 32 -11.55 -25.44 -32.42
C GLY A 32 -11.09 -25.78 -31.00
N PHE A 33 -11.19 -27.04 -30.57
CA PHE A 33 -11.30 -27.43 -29.16
C PHE A 33 -10.05 -27.17 -28.27
N SER A 34 -8.83 -27.08 -28.79
CA SER A 34 -7.62 -26.93 -27.95
C SER A 34 -7.21 -25.47 -27.72
N GLU A 35 -7.37 -24.59 -28.71
CA GLU A 35 -7.00 -23.18 -28.58
C GLU A 35 -8.04 -22.38 -27.79
N SER A 36 -9.34 -22.67 -27.98
CA SER A 36 -10.41 -21.97 -27.25
C SER A 36 -10.33 -22.21 -25.74
N ILE A 37 -10.10 -23.47 -25.31
CA ILE A 37 -9.91 -23.81 -23.89
C ILE A 37 -8.69 -23.06 -23.34
N SER A 38 -7.59 -22.99 -24.10
CA SER A 38 -6.38 -22.27 -23.64
C SER A 38 -6.60 -20.76 -23.53
N LEU A 39 -7.42 -20.18 -24.42
CA LEU A 39 -7.75 -18.75 -24.43
C LEU A 39 -8.71 -18.40 -23.29
N ASP A 40 -9.73 -19.25 -23.06
CA ASP A 40 -10.72 -19.08 -22.00
C ASP A 40 -10.10 -19.25 -20.60
N ILE A 41 -9.15 -20.19 -20.43
CA ILE A 41 -8.38 -20.31 -19.19
C ILE A 41 -7.54 -19.06 -18.95
N ARG A 42 -6.82 -18.56 -19.96
CA ARG A 42 -6.03 -17.32 -19.85
C ARG A 42 -6.90 -16.10 -19.58
N PHE A 43 -8.07 -16.02 -20.19
CA PHE A 43 -9.02 -14.93 -19.98
C PHE A 43 -9.65 -15.00 -18.59
N THR A 44 -9.96 -16.20 -18.10
CA THR A 44 -10.44 -16.42 -16.73
C THR A 44 -9.34 -16.05 -15.72
N GLU A 45 -8.09 -16.44 -15.95
CA GLU A 45 -6.95 -16.08 -15.12
C GLU A 45 -6.69 -14.57 -15.13
N PHE A 46 -6.74 -13.93 -16.30
CA PHE A 46 -6.68 -12.48 -16.44
C PHE A 46 -7.84 -11.77 -15.71
N THR A 47 -9.06 -12.31 -15.79
CA THR A 47 -10.25 -11.76 -15.11
C THR A 47 -10.16 -11.92 -13.59
N LEU A 48 -9.60 -13.04 -13.11
CA LEU A 48 -9.33 -13.26 -11.69
C LEU A 48 -8.23 -12.32 -11.17
N GLN A 49 -7.11 -12.20 -11.90
CA GLN A 49 -6.03 -11.26 -11.56
C GLN A 49 -6.49 -9.80 -11.58
N SER A 50 -7.29 -9.39 -12.57
CA SER A 50 -7.84 -8.04 -12.65
C SER A 50 -8.93 -7.77 -11.61
N GLY A 51 -9.73 -8.78 -11.26
CA GLY A 51 -10.69 -8.74 -10.16
C GLY A 51 -10.03 -8.57 -8.78
N ASP A 52 -8.93 -9.25 -8.53
CA ASP A 52 -8.15 -9.12 -7.29
C ASP A 52 -7.37 -7.80 -7.22
N PHE A 53 -6.96 -7.25 -8.37
CA PHE A 53 -6.39 -5.90 -8.46
C PHE A 53 -7.45 -4.83 -8.17
N HIS A 54 -8.63 -4.91 -8.79
CA HIS A 54 -9.72 -3.96 -8.55
C HIS A 54 -10.24 -4.02 -7.12
N LYS A 55 -10.47 -5.20 -6.53
CA LYS A 55 -10.98 -5.31 -5.15
C LYS A 55 -10.01 -4.73 -4.12
N ARG A 56 -8.70 -4.98 -4.26
CA ARG A 56 -7.68 -4.40 -3.36
C ARG A 56 -7.61 -2.88 -3.49
N ASN A 57 -7.68 -2.36 -4.72
CA ASN A 57 -7.63 -0.93 -4.96
C ASN A 57 -8.93 -0.22 -4.53
N THR A 58 -10.10 -0.82 -4.72
CA THR A 58 -11.40 -0.28 -4.26
C THR A 58 -11.48 -0.21 -2.73
N HIS A 59 -10.96 -1.21 -2.01
CA HIS A 59 -10.93 -1.18 -0.55
C HIS A 59 -9.98 -0.11 -0.02
N ALA A 60 -8.75 -0.06 -0.53
CA ALA A 60 -7.77 0.96 -0.16
C ALA A 60 -8.29 2.38 -0.45
N HIS A 61 -8.90 2.58 -1.62
CA HIS A 61 -9.52 3.85 -1.98
C HIS A 61 -10.72 4.20 -1.09
N GLY A 62 -11.57 3.23 -0.75
CA GLY A 62 -12.71 3.44 0.14
C GLY A 62 -12.31 3.80 1.58
N ALA A 63 -11.26 3.16 2.11
CA ALA A 63 -10.68 3.50 3.41
C ALA A 63 -10.17 4.95 3.42
N LEU A 64 -9.37 5.33 2.41
CA LEU A 64 -8.85 6.68 2.27
C LEU A 64 -9.99 7.72 2.19
N MET A 65 -11.01 7.47 1.37
CA MET A 65 -12.14 8.40 1.25
C MET A 65 -12.88 8.57 2.57
N THR A 66 -13.07 7.49 3.34
CA THR A 66 -13.68 7.56 4.67
C THR A 66 -12.86 8.42 5.62
N MET A 67 -11.53 8.27 5.61
CA MET A 67 -10.62 9.08 6.43
C MET A 67 -10.65 10.56 6.03
N VAL A 68 -10.64 10.88 4.73
CA VAL A 68 -10.57 12.25 4.21
C VAL A 68 -11.92 12.97 4.34
N GLU A 69 -13.03 12.31 4.04
CA GLU A 69 -14.36 12.93 4.13
C GLU A 69 -14.76 13.22 5.58
N GLY A 70 -14.35 12.35 6.51
CA GLY A 70 -14.65 12.50 7.93
C GLY A 70 -13.72 13.44 8.70
N ASN A 71 -12.61 13.90 8.11
CA ASN A 71 -11.56 14.60 8.84
C ASN A 71 -11.01 15.82 8.07
N GLN A 72 -11.34 17.03 8.54
CA GLN A 72 -10.86 18.27 7.92
C GLN A 72 -9.34 18.43 8.03
N ASP A 73 -8.72 18.02 9.13
CA ASP A 73 -7.27 18.16 9.31
C ASP A 73 -6.49 17.33 8.26
N ILE A 74 -6.97 16.10 7.98
CA ILE A 74 -6.38 15.27 6.92
C ILE A 74 -6.58 15.91 5.54
N LYS A 75 -7.77 16.46 5.28
CA LYS A 75 -8.06 17.14 4.02
C LYS A 75 -7.18 18.37 3.83
N ASP A 76 -7.01 19.17 4.87
CA ASP A 76 -6.20 20.39 4.88
C ASP A 76 -4.72 20.05 4.68
N PHE A 77 -4.23 19.02 5.37
CA PHE A 77 -2.89 18.46 5.14
C PHE A 77 -2.67 18.04 3.69
N LEU A 78 -3.58 17.26 3.09
CA LEU A 78 -3.45 16.80 1.70
C LEU A 78 -3.67 17.93 0.67
N MET A 79 -4.34 19.02 1.07
CA MET A 79 -4.44 20.27 0.31
C MET A 79 -3.18 21.16 0.46
N GLY A 80 -2.24 20.80 1.32
CA GLY A 80 -1.04 21.58 1.61
C GLY A 80 -1.35 22.88 2.37
N LEU A 81 -2.45 22.90 3.13
CA LEU A 81 -2.76 24.01 4.03
C LEU A 81 -1.97 23.84 5.33
N GLU A 82 -1.41 24.95 5.81
CA GLU A 82 -0.64 24.97 7.05
C GLU A 82 -1.52 25.46 8.20
N HIS A 83 -1.48 24.72 9.31
CA HIS A 83 -2.18 25.07 10.55
C HIS A 83 -1.18 25.05 11.70
N GLU A 84 -1.29 26.04 12.59
CA GLU A 84 -0.41 26.14 13.75
C GLU A 84 -0.54 24.91 14.64
N GLY A 85 0.60 24.30 14.99
CA GLY A 85 0.65 23.10 15.82
C GLY A 85 0.33 21.78 15.10
N MET A 86 0.06 21.83 13.79
CA MET A 86 -0.19 20.64 12.97
C MET A 86 0.97 20.38 12.02
N LEU A 87 1.25 19.09 11.78
CA LEU A 87 2.21 18.66 10.78
C LEU A 87 1.71 19.06 9.38
N SER A 88 2.58 19.64 8.56
CA SER A 88 2.30 20.00 7.17
C SER A 88 3.14 19.19 6.18
N LEU A 89 2.80 19.28 4.89
CA LEU A 89 3.61 18.69 3.83
C LEU A 89 5.02 19.29 3.78
N LYS A 90 5.16 20.58 4.09
CA LYS A 90 6.47 21.25 4.12
C LYS A 90 7.35 20.77 5.28
N ASP A 91 6.76 20.43 6.42
CA ASP A 91 7.51 19.85 7.54
C ASP A 91 8.10 18.48 7.18
N LEU A 92 7.48 17.76 6.24
CA LEU A 92 8.04 16.54 5.67
C LEU A 92 9.14 16.81 4.63
N GLY A 93 9.33 18.07 4.22
CA GLY A 93 10.20 18.52 3.14
C GLY A 93 9.56 18.51 1.76
N TYR A 94 8.23 18.35 1.66
CA TYR A 94 7.51 18.35 0.38
C TYR A 94 6.99 19.74 0.03
N GLU A 95 7.56 20.35 -1.00
CA GLU A 95 7.16 21.66 -1.52
C GLU A 95 6.41 21.58 -2.86
N GLY A 96 6.02 20.36 -3.27
CA GLY A 96 5.33 20.12 -4.52
C GLY A 96 3.85 20.54 -4.50
N LYS A 97 3.14 20.20 -5.58
CA LYS A 97 1.69 20.44 -5.66
C LYS A 97 0.95 19.69 -4.55
N PRO A 98 -0.14 20.26 -3.98
CA PRO A 98 -1.00 19.54 -3.04
C PRO A 98 -1.39 18.16 -3.54
N ILE A 99 -1.40 17.17 -2.64
CA ILE A 99 -1.64 15.76 -2.99
C ILE A 99 -3.01 15.59 -3.65
N LEU A 100 -4.05 16.28 -3.16
CA LEU A 100 -5.41 16.23 -3.75
C LEU A 100 -5.54 16.94 -5.11
N LYS A 101 -4.48 17.61 -5.58
CA LYS A 101 -4.46 18.33 -6.86
C LYS A 101 -3.52 17.71 -7.89
N LEU A 102 -2.91 16.57 -7.57
CA LEU A 102 -2.03 15.85 -8.48
C LEU A 102 -2.83 15.16 -9.59
N SER A 103 -2.29 15.15 -10.80
CA SER A 103 -2.72 14.20 -11.82
C SER A 103 -2.24 12.78 -11.47
N PRO A 104 -2.84 11.72 -12.05
CA PRO A 104 -2.35 10.35 -11.87
C PRO A 104 -0.88 10.18 -12.23
N GLU A 105 -0.40 10.85 -13.28
CA GLU A 105 1.00 10.81 -13.73
C GLU A 105 1.93 11.50 -12.74
N GLU A 106 1.51 12.65 -12.20
CA GLU A 106 2.26 13.36 -11.16
C GLU A 106 2.35 12.53 -9.88
N ALA A 107 1.24 11.94 -9.43
CA ALA A 107 1.21 11.05 -8.29
C ALA A 107 2.09 9.81 -8.48
N SER A 108 2.03 9.20 -9.67
CA SER A 108 2.89 8.05 -10.03
C SER A 108 4.38 8.42 -10.00
N SER A 109 4.73 9.61 -10.47
CA SER A 109 6.11 10.10 -10.46
C SER A 109 6.65 10.33 -9.04
N LEU A 110 5.78 10.69 -8.09
CA LEU A 110 6.21 10.89 -6.70
C LEU A 110 6.53 9.58 -5.98
N ILE A 111 5.87 8.47 -6.34
CA ILE A 111 6.08 7.16 -5.72
C ILE A 111 7.06 6.26 -6.48
N ALA A 112 7.39 6.61 -7.73
CA ALA A 112 8.41 5.92 -8.53
C ALA A 112 9.81 6.10 -7.94
N ASP A 113 10.77 5.29 -8.39
CA ASP A 113 12.17 5.35 -7.94
C ASP A 113 12.76 6.75 -8.04
N GLY A 114 13.38 7.21 -6.95
CA GLY A 114 13.92 8.58 -6.83
C GLY A 114 12.86 9.67 -6.58
N GLY A 115 11.57 9.34 -6.69
CA GLY A 115 10.46 10.22 -6.33
C GLY A 115 10.42 10.56 -4.84
N PHE A 116 9.78 11.66 -4.49
CA PHE A 116 9.77 12.16 -3.11
C PHE A 116 9.14 11.15 -2.13
N PHE A 117 8.05 10.51 -2.51
CA PHE A 117 7.35 9.47 -1.72
C PHE A 117 7.73 8.05 -2.18
N SER A 118 8.87 7.88 -2.84
CA SER A 118 9.41 6.56 -3.17
C SER A 118 9.70 5.74 -1.91
N VAL A 119 9.77 4.42 -2.08
CA VAL A 119 10.12 3.48 -1.01
C VAL A 119 11.43 3.89 -0.34
N GLU A 120 12.50 4.11 -1.13
CA GLU A 120 13.82 4.44 -0.59
C GLU A 120 13.83 5.77 0.17
N ASN A 121 13.26 6.84 -0.41
CA ASN A 121 13.29 8.16 0.22
C ASN A 121 12.40 8.23 1.47
N THR A 122 11.24 7.56 1.45
CA THR A 122 10.36 7.51 2.62
C THR A 122 10.95 6.65 3.72
N ALA A 123 11.53 5.50 3.37
CA ALA A 123 12.21 4.64 4.32
C ALA A 123 13.41 5.34 4.96
N LYS A 124 14.19 6.06 4.15
CA LYS A 124 15.31 6.88 4.63
C LYS A 124 14.87 7.91 5.65
N ARG A 125 13.78 8.64 5.41
CA ARG A 125 13.24 9.61 6.39
C ARG A 125 12.85 8.93 7.72
N GLY A 126 12.18 7.78 7.65
CA GLY A 126 11.80 7.01 8.84
C GLY A 126 13.02 6.50 9.62
N ALA A 127 14.02 5.99 8.91
CA ALA A 127 15.26 5.51 9.52
C ALA A 127 16.05 6.68 10.11
N ASP A 128 16.28 7.75 9.35
CA ASP A 128 17.03 8.94 9.78
C ASP A 128 16.39 9.59 11.01
N PHE A 129 15.07 9.58 11.15
CA PHE A 129 14.38 10.01 12.38
C PHE A 129 14.82 9.20 13.61
N VAL A 130 14.80 7.86 13.50
CA VAL A 130 15.24 6.96 14.59
C VAL A 130 16.73 7.14 14.85
N LEU A 131 17.55 7.15 13.81
CA LEU A 131 19.01 7.25 13.92
C LEU A 131 19.44 8.58 14.54
N SER A 132 18.79 9.68 14.17
CA SER A 132 19.09 11.00 14.72
C SER A 132 18.66 11.12 16.19
N GLY A 133 17.55 10.47 16.57
CA GLY A 133 17.06 10.46 17.95
C GLY A 133 17.86 9.54 18.88
N ALA A 134 18.27 8.37 18.39
CA ALA A 134 18.96 7.37 19.19
C ALA A 134 20.50 7.51 19.17
N GLY A 135 21.07 8.09 18.12
CA GLY A 135 22.52 8.15 17.91
C GLY A 135 23.14 6.74 17.88
N ASP A 136 24.09 6.49 18.77
CA ASP A 136 24.77 5.20 18.92
C ASP A 136 24.27 4.38 20.13
N ASP A 137 23.19 4.81 20.80
CA ASP A 137 22.60 4.04 21.92
C ASP A 137 21.81 2.85 21.37
N LEU A 138 22.31 1.64 21.64
CA LEU A 138 21.74 0.39 21.13
C LEU A 138 20.32 0.13 21.63
N GLU A 139 20.01 0.49 22.88
CA GLU A 139 18.68 0.27 23.45
C GLU A 139 17.68 1.28 22.86
N MET A 140 18.10 2.52 22.64
CA MET A 140 17.29 3.52 21.93
C MET A 140 17.06 3.15 20.47
N LEU A 141 18.05 2.59 19.77
CA LEU A 141 17.89 2.10 18.40
C LEU A 141 16.88 0.95 18.33
N LYS A 142 16.95 -0.02 19.24
CA LYS A 142 15.96 -1.11 19.34
C LYS A 142 14.57 -0.59 19.66
N ALA A 143 14.45 0.37 20.59
CA ALA A 143 13.17 0.99 20.94
C ALA A 143 12.58 1.75 19.75
N GLY A 144 13.40 2.52 19.01
CA GLY A 144 12.97 3.22 17.81
C GLY A 144 12.51 2.27 16.71
N ARG A 145 13.23 1.16 16.49
CA ARG A 145 12.83 0.08 15.57
C ARG A 145 11.47 -0.50 15.94
N GLU A 146 11.25 -0.82 17.22
CA GLU A 146 9.96 -1.32 17.72
C GLU A 146 8.84 -0.28 17.55
N GLY A 147 9.15 1.00 17.76
CA GLY A 147 8.25 2.13 17.51
C GLY A 147 7.76 2.19 16.06
N ILE A 148 8.66 1.98 15.07
CA ILE A 148 8.27 1.91 13.66
C ILE A 148 7.30 0.75 13.39
N VAL A 149 7.53 -0.42 13.98
CA VAL A 149 6.63 -1.57 13.85
C VAL A 149 5.25 -1.25 14.43
N LYS A 150 5.20 -0.74 15.67
CA LYS A 150 3.94 -0.39 16.34
C LYS A 150 3.16 0.68 15.59
N GLY A 151 3.82 1.75 15.14
CA GLY A 151 3.17 2.81 14.37
C GLY A 151 2.57 2.31 13.05
N PHE A 152 3.24 1.36 12.39
CA PHE A 152 2.71 0.73 11.18
C PHE A 152 1.46 -0.12 11.47
N GLU A 153 1.47 -0.91 12.54
CA GLU A 153 0.29 -1.70 12.95
C GLU A 153 -0.90 -0.80 13.34
N GLU A 154 -0.63 0.34 13.98
CA GLU A 154 -1.65 1.36 14.26
C GLU A 154 -2.20 1.97 12.97
N ALA A 155 -1.33 2.26 12.01
CA ALA A 155 -1.74 2.75 10.69
C ALA A 155 -2.61 1.73 9.95
N GLU A 156 -2.29 0.43 9.98
CA GLU A 156 -3.14 -0.64 9.41
C GLU A 156 -4.53 -0.70 10.05
N LYS A 157 -4.59 -0.55 11.39
CA LYS A 157 -5.87 -0.52 12.12
C LYS A 157 -6.70 0.69 11.72
N LEU A 158 -6.09 1.87 11.64
CA LEU A 158 -6.77 3.10 11.19
C LEU A 158 -7.21 3.01 9.72
N TRP A 159 -6.42 2.34 8.88
CA TRP A 159 -6.75 2.06 7.49
C TRP A 159 -7.92 1.07 7.34
N GLY A 160 -8.25 0.32 8.40
CA GLY A 160 -9.35 -0.65 8.39
C GLY A 160 -9.02 -1.97 7.70
N GLY A 161 -7.73 -2.32 7.62
CA GLY A 161 -7.27 -3.57 7.00
C GLY A 161 -5.83 -3.51 6.51
N LYS A 162 -5.52 -4.33 5.50
CA LYS A 162 -4.20 -4.37 4.89
C LYS A 162 -3.87 -3.04 4.21
N LEU A 163 -2.70 -2.47 4.50
CA LEU A 163 -2.18 -1.31 3.77
C LEU A 163 -1.83 -1.68 2.32
N PRO A 164 -1.63 -0.70 1.42
CA PRO A 164 -1.06 -0.94 0.10
C PRO A 164 0.34 -1.59 0.19
N ASP A 165 0.70 -2.44 -0.78
CA ASP A 165 1.94 -3.23 -0.73
C ASP A 165 3.21 -2.35 -0.60
N ILE A 166 3.24 -1.18 -1.25
CA ILE A 166 4.32 -0.18 -1.14
C ILE A 166 4.61 0.27 0.30
N ALA A 167 3.59 0.26 1.18
CA ALA A 167 3.76 0.62 2.58
C ALA A 167 4.62 -0.44 3.31
N TYR A 168 4.39 -1.72 3.05
CA TYR A 168 5.20 -2.81 3.63
C TYR A 168 6.63 -2.80 3.10
N GLU A 169 6.81 -2.51 1.81
CA GLU A 169 8.14 -2.35 1.21
C GLU A 169 8.92 -1.21 1.89
N THR A 170 8.25 -0.08 2.13
CA THR A 170 8.82 1.07 2.85
C THR A 170 9.17 0.72 4.30
N GLN A 171 8.27 0.04 5.03
CA GLN A 171 8.53 -0.38 6.40
C GLN A 171 9.72 -1.34 6.46
N LYS A 172 9.74 -2.37 5.62
CA LYS A 172 10.83 -3.35 5.55
C LYS A 172 12.17 -2.64 5.32
N ARG A 173 12.23 -1.75 4.33
CA ARG A 173 13.45 -1.00 4.01
C ARG A 173 13.89 -0.11 5.17
N THR A 174 12.95 0.51 5.87
CA THR A 174 13.22 1.33 7.07
C THR A 174 13.88 0.51 8.16
N LEU A 175 13.32 -0.66 8.46
CA LEU A 175 13.83 -1.57 9.50
C LEU A 175 15.21 -2.11 9.13
N GLU A 176 15.45 -2.44 7.86
CA GLU A 176 16.76 -2.88 7.36
C GLU A 176 17.85 -1.83 7.62
N MET A 177 17.58 -0.56 7.35
CA MET A 177 18.53 0.53 7.61
C MET A 177 18.86 0.68 9.10
N ILE A 178 17.87 0.54 9.99
CA ILE A 178 18.08 0.58 11.43
C ILE A 178 18.86 -0.66 11.90
N ASP A 179 18.52 -1.84 11.39
CA ASP A 179 19.18 -3.11 11.70
C ASP A 179 20.64 -3.13 11.22
N GLU A 180 20.96 -2.48 10.11
CA GLU A 180 22.34 -2.23 9.66
C GLU A 180 23.12 -1.40 10.68
N LYS A 181 22.55 -0.31 11.19
CA LYS A 181 23.20 0.51 12.24
C LYS A 181 23.45 -0.31 13.51
N ILE A 182 22.43 -1.01 14.00
CA ILE A 182 22.52 -1.88 15.19
C ILE A 182 23.64 -2.90 15.03
N ARG A 183 23.70 -3.60 13.89
CA ARG A 183 24.75 -4.59 13.60
C ARG A 183 26.14 -3.95 13.56
N SER A 184 26.28 -2.76 12.95
CA SER A 184 27.57 -2.07 12.87
C SER A 184 28.13 -1.75 14.26
N LEU A 185 27.29 -1.32 15.19
CA LEU A 185 27.70 -1.03 16.58
C LEU A 185 28.01 -2.31 17.36
N GLY A 186 27.21 -3.37 17.16
CA GLY A 186 27.43 -4.67 17.77
C GLY A 186 28.73 -5.35 17.33
N ALA A 187 29.09 -5.24 16.04
CA ALA A 187 30.36 -5.75 15.52
C ALA A 187 31.57 -5.00 16.09
N ASN A 188 31.49 -3.67 16.16
CA ASN A 188 32.56 -2.83 16.71
C ASN A 188 32.82 -3.11 18.21
N ALA A 189 31.78 -3.46 18.98
CA ALA A 189 31.92 -3.82 20.39
C ALA A 189 32.65 -5.16 20.60
N LEU A 190 32.56 -6.09 19.64
CA LEU A 190 33.25 -7.39 19.69
C LEU A 190 34.74 -7.25 19.33
N ASP A 191 35.08 -6.36 18.39
CA ASP A 191 36.48 -6.10 17.99
C ASP A 191 37.29 -5.35 19.06
N LEU A 192 36.64 -4.55 19.92
CA LEU A 192 37.29 -3.87 21.04
C LEU A 192 37.56 -4.79 22.25
N ALA A 193 36.96 -5.98 22.28
CA ALA A 193 37.09 -6.95 23.37
C ALA A 193 38.09 -8.09 23.08
N ALA A 194 38.75 -8.07 21.92
CA ALA A 194 39.74 -9.06 21.46
C ALA A 194 41.17 -8.51 21.56
#